data_AF-A0A1H9MF37-F1
#
_entry.id   AF-A0A1H9MF37-F1
#
_cell.length_a   1.000
_cell.length_b   1.000
_cell.length_c   1.000
_cell.angle_alpha   90.00
_cell.angle_beta   90.00
_cell.angle_gamma   90.00
#
_symmetry.space_group_name_H-M   'P 1'
#
loop_
_entity.id
_entity.type
_entity.pdbx_description
1 polymer ?
#
loop_
_entity_poly.entity_id
_entity_poly.type
_entity_poly.pdbx_seq_one_letter_code
_entity_poly.pdbx_strand_id
1 'polypeptide(L)'
;MIVTDHAPHTVEEKECSMTQASFGIVGSETAFAQLYTAFVKTNRWTLQQLVDYLTIKPAKVFSLPYGRLEVGGLADLTVIDLQKESVIDPDSFESKGRNTPFSGQKVYGMPVMTICDGKIAWQAATFKGE
;
A
#
# COMPACT_ATOMS: atom_id res chain seq x y z
N MET A 1 -5.12 13.01 6.02
CA MET A 1 -4.88 11.55 5.92
C MET A 1 -5.01 11.16 4.45
N ILE A 2 -4.49 10.01 4.05
CA ILE A 2 -4.70 9.42 2.72
C ILE A 2 -5.31 8.04 2.93
N VAL A 3 -6.27 7.67 2.09
CA VAL A 3 -6.93 6.35 2.08
C VAL A 3 -6.96 5.82 0.66
N THR A 4 -7.05 4.50 0.50
CA THR A 4 -6.92 3.83 -0.80
C THR A 4 -8.22 3.73 -1.57
N ASP A 5 -9.36 3.77 -0.88
CA ASP A 5 -10.68 3.46 -1.44
C ASP A 5 -10.65 2.16 -2.27
N HIS A 6 -10.01 1.13 -1.72
CA HIS A 6 -9.82 -0.15 -2.39
C HIS A 6 -11.17 -0.79 -2.71
N ALA A 7 -11.48 -0.87 -4.01
CA ALA A 7 -12.75 -1.35 -4.56
C ALA A 7 -12.49 -2.35 -5.70
N PRO A 8 -12.27 -3.64 -5.36
CA PRO A 8 -12.01 -4.69 -6.33
C PRO A 8 -13.27 -5.04 -7.12
N HIS A 9 -13.12 -5.25 -8.43
CA HIS A 9 -14.16 -5.69 -9.35
C HIS A 9 -13.65 -6.81 -10.24
N THR A 10 -14.56 -7.60 -10.78
CA THR A 10 -14.19 -8.63 -11.75
C THR A 10 -13.78 -7.99 -13.09
N VAL A 11 -13.16 -8.77 -13.96
CA VAL A 11 -12.78 -8.30 -15.30
C VAL A 11 -14.03 -7.95 -16.10
N GLU A 12 -15.06 -8.79 -16.04
CA GLU A 12 -16.32 -8.62 -16.76
C GLU A 12 -17.06 -7.34 -16.36
N GLU A 13 -17.03 -6.97 -15.08
CA GLU A 13 -17.62 -5.73 -14.56
C GLU A 13 -16.89 -4.46 -15.06
N LYS A 14 -15.66 -4.62 -15.55
CA LYS A 14 -14.82 -3.53 -16.05
C LYS A 14 -14.69 -3.52 -17.58
N GLU A 15 -14.85 -4.67 -18.24
CA GLU A 15 -14.81 -4.86 -19.70
C GLU A 15 -16.10 -4.41 -20.39
N CYS A 16 -16.51 -3.18 -20.13
CA CYS A 16 -17.62 -2.55 -20.82
C CYS A 16 -17.36 -1.05 -21.02
N SER A 17 -18.36 -0.33 -21.54
CA SER A 17 -18.22 1.11 -21.75
C SER A 17 -18.01 1.85 -20.42
N MET A 18 -17.31 2.99 -20.46
CA MET A 18 -17.01 3.76 -19.25
C MET A 18 -18.26 4.16 -18.44
N THR A 19 -19.41 4.35 -19.10
CA THR A 19 -20.68 4.69 -18.44
C THR A 19 -21.38 3.50 -17.79
N GLN A 20 -20.96 2.27 -18.13
CA GLN A 20 -21.54 1.03 -17.61
C GLN A 20 -20.59 0.32 -16.63
N ALA A 21 -19.29 0.54 -16.75
CA ALA A 21 -18.28 -0.12 -15.93
C ALA A 21 -18.42 0.25 -14.46
N SER A 22 -18.28 -0.74 -13.58
CA SER A 22 -18.32 -0.54 -12.15
C SER A 22 -17.22 0.43 -11.69
N PHE A 23 -17.56 1.38 -10.82
CA PHE A 23 -16.61 2.33 -10.24
C PHE A 23 -15.73 1.63 -9.21
N GLY A 24 -14.42 1.85 -9.28
CA GLY A 24 -13.49 1.30 -8.30
C GLY A 24 -12.22 0.72 -8.91
N ILE A 25 -11.17 0.73 -8.11
CA ILE A 25 -9.85 0.19 -8.45
C ILE A 25 -9.24 -0.56 -7.25
N VAL A 26 -8.34 -1.50 -7.56
CA VAL A 26 -7.43 -2.06 -6.56
C VAL A 26 -6.25 -1.11 -6.33
N GLY A 27 -6.15 -0.58 -5.11
CA GLY A 27 -5.02 0.28 -4.70
C GLY A 27 -4.31 -0.11 -3.40
N SER A 28 -4.88 -0.99 -2.57
CA SER A 28 -4.35 -1.35 -1.23
C SER A 28 -2.89 -1.81 -1.27
N GLU A 29 -2.56 -2.72 -2.19
CA GLU A 29 -1.24 -3.35 -2.28
C GLU A 29 -0.16 -2.42 -2.88
N THR A 30 -0.56 -1.33 -3.54
CA THR A 30 0.36 -0.42 -4.25
C THR A 30 0.46 0.95 -3.61
N ALA A 31 -0.39 1.26 -2.63
CA ALA A 31 -0.61 2.62 -2.14
C ALA A 31 0.68 3.29 -1.64
N PHE A 32 1.44 2.62 -0.77
CA PHE A 32 2.68 3.18 -0.25
C PHE A 32 3.70 3.40 -1.37
N ALA A 33 3.94 2.38 -2.21
CA ALA A 33 4.96 2.43 -3.24
C ALA A 33 4.68 3.53 -4.27
N GLN A 34 3.41 3.71 -4.67
CA GLN A 34 3.01 4.79 -5.55
C GLN A 34 3.22 6.16 -4.93
N LEU A 35 2.77 6.37 -3.69
CA LEU A 35 2.92 7.66 -3.02
C LEU A 35 4.40 7.98 -2.75
N TYR A 36 5.18 6.98 -2.34
CA TYR A 36 6.62 7.11 -2.15
C TYR A 36 7.33 7.50 -3.45
N THR A 37 7.03 6.81 -4.55
CA THR A 37 7.65 7.06 -5.85
C THR A 37 7.25 8.43 -6.42
N ALA A 38 5.96 8.78 -6.35
CA ALA A 38 5.45 10.00 -6.96
C ALA A 38 5.78 11.26 -6.15
N PHE A 39 5.86 11.17 -4.81
CA PHE A 39 5.99 12.34 -3.95
C PHE A 39 7.28 12.39 -3.12
N VAL A 40 7.73 11.27 -2.56
CA VAL A 40 8.93 11.28 -1.70
C VAL A 40 10.20 11.24 -2.56
N LYS A 41 10.28 10.31 -3.52
CA LYS A 41 11.40 10.21 -4.47
C LYS A 41 11.58 11.48 -5.33
N THR A 42 10.52 12.25 -5.53
CA THR A 42 10.53 13.53 -6.27
C THR A 42 10.72 14.75 -5.37
N ASN A 43 11.03 14.56 -4.08
CA ASN A 43 11.23 15.61 -3.07
C ASN A 43 10.03 16.54 -2.85
N ARG A 44 8.81 16.12 -3.21
CA ARG A 44 7.58 16.88 -2.93
C ARG A 44 7.13 16.72 -1.49
N TRP A 45 7.35 15.53 -0.91
CA TRP A 45 7.09 15.22 0.51
C TRP A 45 8.34 14.63 1.17
N THR A 46 8.44 14.77 2.48
CA THR A 46 9.37 13.96 3.28
C THR A 46 8.80 12.55 3.49
N LEU A 47 9.67 11.57 3.77
CA LEU A 47 9.22 10.23 4.16
C LEU A 47 8.31 10.26 5.39
N GLN A 48 8.66 11.09 6.39
CA GLN A 48 7.85 11.25 7.59
C GLN A 48 6.44 11.75 7.27
N GLN A 49 6.29 12.71 6.35
CA GLN A 49 4.97 13.18 5.95
C GLN A 49 4.12 12.07 5.35
N LEU A 50 4.70 11.24 4.47
CA LEU A 50 4.01 10.08 3.89
C LEU A 50 3.57 9.09 4.98
N VAL A 51 4.49 8.69 5.86
CA VAL A 51 4.19 7.79 7.00
C VAL A 51 3.07 8.39 7.83
N ASP A 52 3.13 9.67 8.18
CA ASP A 52 2.12 10.33 8.98
C ASP A 52 0.74 10.32 8.30
N TYR A 53 0.68 10.55 6.98
CA TYR A 53 -0.59 10.56 6.23
C TYR A 53 -1.30 9.22 6.21
N LEU A 54 -0.54 8.12 6.29
CA LEU A 54 -1.05 6.75 6.27
C LEU A 54 -1.21 6.12 7.67
N THR A 55 -0.61 6.69 8.71
CA THR A 55 -0.60 6.09 10.06
C THR A 55 -1.19 7.03 11.13
N ILE A 56 -0.40 7.95 11.68
CA ILE A 56 -0.79 8.72 12.86
C ILE A 56 -1.91 9.73 12.59
N LYS A 57 -2.00 10.29 11.37
CA LYS A 57 -3.07 11.24 11.03
C LYS A 57 -4.45 10.58 11.00
N PRO A 58 -4.69 9.46 10.28
CA PRO A 58 -5.96 8.77 10.39
C PRO A 58 -6.21 8.24 11.81
N ALA A 59 -5.21 7.68 12.49
CA ALA A 59 -5.38 7.21 13.88
C ALA A 59 -5.83 8.31 14.84
N LYS A 60 -5.26 9.52 14.75
CA LYS A 60 -5.69 10.68 15.55
C LYS A 60 -7.13 11.10 15.26
N VAL A 61 -7.54 11.14 14.00
CA VAL A 61 -8.90 11.54 13.60
C VAL A 61 -9.94 10.59 14.19
N PHE A 62 -9.67 9.29 14.19
CA PHE A 62 -10.59 8.27 14.69
C PHE A 62 -10.31 7.85 16.15
N SER A 63 -9.42 8.55 16.85
CA SER A 63 -9.02 8.23 18.24
C SER A 63 -8.58 6.76 18.43
N LEU A 64 -7.83 6.23 17.46
CA LEU A 64 -7.35 4.85 17.47
C LEU A 64 -5.98 4.72 18.16
N PRO A 65 -5.70 3.57 18.79
CA PRO A 65 -4.43 3.32 19.48
C PRO A 65 -3.27 2.94 18.54
N TYR A 66 -3.45 3.04 17.21
CA TYR A 66 -2.50 2.56 16.19
C TYR A 66 -1.61 3.68 15.61
N GLY A 67 -0.67 3.30 14.74
CA GLY A 67 0.12 4.23 13.93
C GLY A 67 1.24 4.92 14.69
N ARG A 68 1.76 4.28 15.75
CA ARG A 68 2.90 4.74 16.56
C ARG A 68 3.91 3.62 16.70
N LEU A 69 5.18 3.98 16.75
CA LEU A 69 6.28 3.06 17.06
C LEU A 69 6.89 3.50 18.39
N GLU A 70 6.46 2.88 19.49
CA GLU A 70 6.87 3.23 20.84
C GLU A 70 6.99 1.98 21.72
N VAL A 71 7.87 2.06 22.73
CA VAL A 71 8.08 0.95 23.67
C VAL A 71 6.79 0.67 24.43
N GLY A 72 6.36 -0.60 24.42
CA GLY A 72 5.10 -1.04 25.06
C GLY A 72 3.86 -0.87 24.18
N GLY A 73 3.99 -0.34 22.96
CA GLY A 73 2.90 -0.27 21.97
C GLY A 73 2.65 -1.61 21.26
N LEU A 74 1.57 -1.65 20.47
CA LEU A 74 1.26 -2.80 19.62
C LEU A 74 2.34 -2.99 18.55
N ALA A 75 2.71 -4.25 18.31
CA ALA A 75 3.70 -4.62 17.31
C ALA A 75 3.09 -4.74 15.91
N ASP A 76 2.44 -3.66 15.46
CA ASP A 76 1.89 -3.50 14.12
C ASP A 76 2.89 -2.75 13.24
N LEU A 77 3.69 -3.52 12.49
CA LEU A 77 4.86 -3.02 11.79
C LEU A 77 4.84 -3.42 10.32
N THR A 78 5.38 -2.56 9.46
CA THR A 78 5.63 -2.88 8.05
C THR A 78 7.09 -2.59 7.73
N VAL A 79 7.77 -3.57 7.14
CA VAL A 79 9.13 -3.42 6.63
C VAL A 79 9.04 -3.10 5.14
N ILE A 80 9.77 -2.06 4.72
CA ILE A 80 9.72 -1.55 3.36
C ILE A 80 11.14 -1.31 2.86
N ASP A 81 11.48 -1.88 1.71
CA ASP A 81 12.73 -1.57 1.01
C ASP A 81 12.52 -0.36 0.09
N LEU A 82 13.10 0.78 0.46
CA LEU A 82 12.97 2.04 -0.27
C LEU A 82 13.87 2.15 -1.51
N GLN A 83 14.84 1.25 -1.64
CA GLN A 83 15.85 1.28 -2.70
C GLN A 83 15.53 0.32 -3.84
N LYS A 84 14.79 -0.76 -3.57
CA LYS A 84 14.37 -1.72 -4.59
C LYS A 84 13.34 -1.12 -5.55
N GLU A 85 13.66 -1.15 -6.85
CA GLU A 85 12.71 -0.91 -7.93
C GLU A 85 11.87 -2.17 -8.16
N SER A 86 10.57 -1.98 -8.35
CA SER A 86 9.60 -3.02 -8.70
C SER A 86 8.70 -2.52 -9.83
N VAL A 87 8.09 -3.44 -10.57
CA VAL A 87 7.02 -3.14 -11.52
C VAL A 87 5.71 -3.59 -10.90
N ILE A 88 4.67 -2.76 -10.97
CA ILE A 88 3.33 -3.15 -10.52
C ILE A 88 2.79 -4.20 -11.49
N ASP A 89 2.61 -5.40 -10.98
CA ASP A 89 2.01 -6.53 -11.70
C ASP A 89 0.73 -6.97 -10.98
N PRO A 90 -0.47 -6.69 -11.53
CA PRO A 90 -1.73 -7.10 -10.91
C PRO A 90 -1.83 -8.61 -10.73
N ASP A 91 -1.18 -9.41 -11.57
CA ASP A 91 -1.27 -10.87 -11.50
C ASP A 91 -0.59 -11.43 -10.24
N SER A 92 0.33 -10.66 -9.66
CA SER A 92 1.00 -10.96 -8.38
C SER A 92 0.22 -10.53 -7.14
N PHE A 93 -0.95 -9.89 -7.29
CA PHE A 93 -1.72 -9.37 -6.16
C PHE A 93 -2.38 -10.47 -5.34
N GLU A 94 -2.38 -10.28 -4.02
CA GLU A 94 -3.10 -11.10 -3.04
C GLU A 94 -4.61 -10.80 -3.06
N SER A 95 -5.01 -9.58 -3.44
CA SER A 95 -6.42 -9.22 -3.70
C SER A 95 -7.03 -10.20 -4.70
N LYS A 96 -8.37 -10.34 -4.70
CA LYS A 96 -9.07 -11.05 -5.79
C LYS A 96 -9.20 -10.21 -7.06
N GLY A 97 -9.28 -8.89 -6.90
CA GLY A 97 -9.40 -7.95 -8.01
C GLY A 97 -8.07 -7.73 -8.71
N ARG A 98 -8.12 -7.55 -10.04
CA ARG A 98 -6.98 -7.19 -10.90
C ARG A 98 -7.15 -5.81 -11.54
N ASN A 99 -8.29 -5.16 -11.29
CA ASN A 99 -8.70 -3.88 -11.87
C ASN A 99 -7.88 -2.71 -11.27
N THR A 100 -6.66 -2.53 -11.75
CA THR A 100 -5.80 -1.43 -11.33
C THR A 100 -5.26 -0.67 -12.55
N PRO A 101 -5.32 0.68 -12.57
CA PRO A 101 -4.78 1.47 -13.67
C PRO A 101 -3.25 1.58 -13.61
N PHE A 102 -2.61 1.00 -12.60
CA PHE A 102 -1.20 1.17 -12.31
C PHE A 102 -0.32 0.04 -12.85
N SER A 103 -0.91 -0.93 -13.56
CA SER A 103 -0.19 -2.05 -14.17
C SER A 103 0.98 -1.57 -15.05
N GLY A 104 2.14 -2.22 -14.93
CA GLY A 104 3.34 -1.92 -15.67
C GLY A 104 4.13 -0.69 -15.19
N GLN A 105 3.63 0.06 -14.19
CA GLN A 105 4.36 1.20 -13.65
C GLN A 105 5.54 0.76 -12.79
N LYS A 106 6.68 1.44 -12.96
CA LYS A 106 7.86 1.27 -12.11
C LYS A 106 7.69 2.08 -10.83
N VAL A 107 7.90 1.42 -9.69
CA VAL A 107 7.76 2.00 -8.35
C VAL A 107 8.89 1.53 -7.43
N TYR A 108 9.07 2.27 -6.34
CA TYR A 108 9.96 1.94 -5.23
C TYR A 108 9.16 1.86 -3.94
N GLY A 109 9.67 1.17 -2.93
CA GLY A 109 9.03 1.11 -1.63
C GLY A 109 7.85 0.14 -1.57
N MET A 110 7.89 -0.97 -2.31
CA MET A 110 6.94 -2.06 -2.08
C MET A 110 7.21 -2.68 -0.69
N PRO A 111 6.18 -2.87 0.15
CA PRO A 111 6.34 -3.58 1.42
C PRO A 111 6.91 -4.98 1.20
N VAL A 112 7.81 -5.41 2.10
CA VAL A 112 8.45 -6.73 2.05
C VAL A 112 8.03 -7.63 3.21
N MET A 113 7.47 -7.06 4.27
CA MET A 113 6.93 -7.80 5.42
C MET A 113 5.92 -6.95 6.18
N THR A 114 4.88 -7.61 6.68
CA THR A 114 3.88 -7.00 7.56
C THR A 114 3.71 -7.87 8.80
N ILE A 115 3.78 -7.22 9.97
CA ILE A 115 3.62 -7.81 11.29
C ILE A 115 2.37 -7.20 11.90
N CYS A 116 1.49 -8.04 12.43
CA CYS A 116 0.25 -7.65 13.11
C CYS A 116 0.25 -8.31 14.48
N ASP A 117 0.15 -7.51 15.53
CA ASP A 117 0.20 -7.97 16.94
C ASP A 117 1.39 -8.92 17.20
N GLY A 118 2.56 -8.56 16.69
CA GLY A 118 3.81 -9.31 16.87
C GLY A 118 3.93 -10.59 16.03
N LYS A 119 2.95 -10.90 15.17
CA LYS A 119 2.98 -12.07 14.27
C LYS A 119 3.16 -11.63 12.84
N ILE A 120 4.03 -12.32 12.09
CA ILE A 120 4.18 -12.09 10.65
C ILE A 120 2.86 -12.48 9.97
N ALA A 121 2.15 -11.47 9.45
CA ALA A 121 0.89 -11.66 8.73
C ALA A 121 1.13 -11.87 7.23
N TRP A 122 2.20 -11.28 6.69
CA TRP A 122 2.60 -11.44 5.31
C TRP A 122 4.10 -11.19 5.14
N GLN A 123 4.72 -11.89 4.20
CA GLN A 123 6.12 -11.73 3.84
C GLN A 123 6.31 -11.96 2.34
N ALA A 124 7.04 -11.07 1.69
CA ALA A 124 7.39 -11.24 0.28
C ALA A 124 8.27 -12.49 0.12
N ALA A 125 7.98 -13.34 -0.86
CA ALA A 125 8.80 -14.53 -1.16
C ALA A 125 10.27 -14.21 -1.45
N THR A 126 10.57 -12.97 -1.84
CA THR A 126 11.94 -12.50 -2.12
C THR A 126 12.69 -11.98 -0.90
N PHE A 127 12.02 -11.82 0.25
CA PHE A 127 12.66 -11.32 1.46
C PHE A 127 13.45 -12.45 2.14
N LYS A 128 14.78 -12.33 2.12
CA LYS A 128 15.68 -13.16 2.91
C LYS A 128 16.15 -12.30 4.08
N GLY A 129 15.67 -12.61 5.28
CA GLY A 129 15.96 -11.83 6.50
C GLY A 129 17.37 -12.10 7.04
N GLU A 130 18.38 -11.85 6.22
CA GLU A 130 19.79 -11.91 6.62
C GLU A 130 20.18 -10.72 7.51
#